data_AF-A0A528THB7-F1
#
_entry.id   AF-A0A528THB7-F1
#
_cell.length_a   1.000
_cell.length_b   1.000
_cell.length_c   1.000
_cell.angle_alpha   90.00
_cell.angle_beta   90.00
_cell.angle_gamma   90.00
#
_symmetry.space_group_name_H-M   'P 1'
#
loop_
_entity.id
_entity.type
_entity.pdbx_description
1 polymer ?
#
loop_
_entity_poly.entity_id
_entity_poly.type
_entity_poly.pdbx_seq_one_letter_code
_entity_poly.pdbx_strand_id
1 'polypeptide(L)'
;AVVYDTEKLKTPPKSLKELVEGAGPDKIIIQDPRTSTPGLGLLLWVKSVYGDKAPEAWAKLKPKVLTVTPGWSEAYGLFTKGEAPMVLSYTTSPAYHMVAENTERYQA
;
A
#
# COMPACT_ATOMS: atom_id res chain seq x y z
N ALA A 1 -0.12 6.96 1.42
CA ALA A 1 -0.90 6.68 0.20
C ALA A 1 -0.62 5.25 -0.25
N VAL A 2 -1.51 4.68 -1.04
CA VAL A 2 -1.24 3.40 -1.71
C VAL A 2 -0.71 3.75 -3.09
N VAL A 3 0.52 3.34 -3.39
CA VAL A 3 1.04 3.43 -4.76
C VAL A 3 0.72 2.13 -5.47
N TYR A 4 0.33 2.19 -6.73
CA TYR A 4 -0.06 1.04 -7.53
C TYR A 4 0.58 1.05 -8.91
N ASP A 5 0.70 -0.14 -9.49
CA ASP A 5 1.19 -0.35 -10.85
C ASP A 5 0.01 -0.34 -11.84
N THR A 6 -0.08 0.71 -12.67
CA THR A 6 -1.17 0.90 -13.64
C THR A 6 -1.20 -0.16 -14.74
N GLU A 7 -0.09 -0.87 -14.98
CA GLU A 7 -0.04 -1.98 -15.93
C GLU A 7 -0.69 -3.24 -15.34
N LYS A 8 -0.60 -3.43 -14.02
CA LYS A 8 -1.13 -4.61 -13.31
C LYS A 8 -2.50 -4.40 -12.69
N LEU A 9 -2.86 -3.16 -12.32
CA LEU A 9 -4.10 -2.84 -11.63
C LEU A 9 -4.83 -1.68 -12.33
N LYS A 10 -5.94 -2.02 -13.01
CA LYS A 10 -6.76 -1.04 -13.75
C LYS A 10 -7.77 -0.30 -12.87
N THR A 11 -8.20 -0.93 -11.79
CA THR A 11 -9.21 -0.39 -10.86
C THR A 11 -8.64 -0.39 -9.44
N PRO A 12 -7.75 0.56 -9.11
CA PRO A 12 -7.19 0.67 -7.77
C PRO A 12 -8.25 1.13 -6.75
N PRO A 13 -8.09 0.77 -5.47
CA PRO A 13 -8.95 1.27 -4.42
C PRO A 13 -8.78 2.79 -4.27
N LYS A 14 -9.88 3.52 -4.19
CA LYS A 14 -9.90 4.99 -4.09
C LYS A 14 -9.90 5.50 -2.66
N SER A 15 -9.92 4.60 -1.69
CA SER A 15 -9.93 4.92 -0.27
C SER A 15 -9.36 3.79 0.57
N LEU A 16 -8.97 4.08 1.81
CA LEU A 16 -8.61 3.04 2.78
C LEU A 16 -9.75 2.04 2.98
N LYS A 17 -11.00 2.53 2.98
CA LYS A 17 -12.17 1.67 3.17
C LYS A 17 -12.32 0.68 2.03
N GLU A 18 -12.15 1.13 0.79
CA GLU A 18 -12.19 0.27 -0.38
C GLU A 18 -11.03 -0.73 -0.39
N LEU A 19 -9.82 -0.30 0.00
CA LEU A 19 -8.67 -1.20 0.16
C LEU A 19 -8.98 -2.32 1.17
N VAL A 20 -9.58 -1.98 2.32
CA VAL A 20 -9.87 -2.94 3.40
C VAL A 20 -11.06 -3.83 3.07
N GLU A 21 -12.15 -3.27 2.55
CA GLU A 21 -13.45 -3.95 2.41
C GLU A 21 -13.73 -4.49 1.01
N GLY A 22 -13.00 -4.04 -0.02
CA GLY A 22 -13.21 -4.47 -1.41
C GLY A 22 -12.99 -5.96 -1.61
N ALA A 23 -13.66 -6.57 -2.58
CA ALA A 23 -13.59 -8.02 -2.84
C ALA A 23 -12.42 -8.44 -3.75
N GLY A 24 -11.57 -7.51 -4.19
CA GLY A 24 -10.51 -7.79 -5.15
C GLY A 24 -9.42 -8.74 -4.63
N PRO A 25 -8.83 -9.60 -5.49
CA PRO A 25 -7.76 -10.51 -5.11
C PRO A 25 -6.40 -9.81 -4.98
N ASP A 26 -6.33 -8.54 -5.37
CA ASP A 26 -5.09 -7.76 -5.48
C ASP A 26 -4.37 -7.63 -4.14
N LYS A 27 -3.06 -7.83 -4.21
CA LYS A 27 -2.20 -7.84 -3.02
C LYS A 27 -1.54 -6.48 -2.80
N ILE A 28 -1.28 -6.18 -1.54
CA ILE A 28 -0.50 -5.02 -1.10
C ILE A 28 0.70 -5.44 -0.27
N ILE A 29 1.83 -4.76 -0.47
CA ILE A 29 2.99 -4.84 0.41
C ILE A 29 2.92 -3.69 1.41
N ILE A 30 3.08 -3.99 2.70
CA ILE A 30 3.11 -3.00 3.78
C ILE A 30 4.37 -3.13 4.62
N GLN A 31 4.58 -2.20 5.55
CA GLN A 31 5.73 -2.20 6.44
C GLN A 31 5.32 -2.43 7.89
N ASP A 32 6.22 -3.00 8.69
CA ASP A 32 6.02 -3.24 10.12
C ASP A 32 5.95 -1.90 10.88
N PRO A 33 4.86 -1.61 11.60
CA PRO A 33 4.71 -0.34 12.33
C PRO A 33 5.68 -0.17 13.50
N ARG A 34 6.37 -1.22 13.93
CA ARG A 34 7.33 -1.19 15.05
C ARG A 34 8.71 -0.71 14.61
N THR A 35 9.01 -0.76 13.30
CA THR A 35 10.33 -0.44 12.74
C THR A 35 10.29 0.56 11.59
N SER A 36 9.12 0.80 10.99
CA SER A 36 8.95 1.67 9.81
C SER A 36 7.95 2.80 10.08
N THR A 37 8.35 4.03 9.78
CA THR A 37 7.47 5.21 9.92
C THR A 37 6.26 5.19 8.97
N PRO A 38 6.36 4.75 7.69
CA PRO A 38 5.19 4.40 6.88
C PRO A 38 4.27 3.37 7.53
N GLY A 39 4.84 2.30 8.09
CA GLY A 39 4.07 1.26 8.78
C GLY A 39 3.27 1.84 9.94
N LEU A 40 3.91 2.66 10.78
CA LEU A 40 3.25 3.39 11.87
C LEU A 40 2.17 4.33 11.34
N GLY A 41 2.42 5.00 10.22
CA GLY A 41 1.43 5.82 9.52
C GLY A 41 0.17 5.06 9.16
N LEU A 42 0.29 3.84 8.60
CA LEU A 42 -0.86 3.00 8.30
C LEU A 42 -1.58 2.52 9.56
N LEU A 43 -0.85 2.17 10.63
CA LEU A 43 -1.45 1.81 11.92
C LEU A 43 -2.36 2.93 12.45
N LEU A 44 -1.85 4.16 12.45
CA LEU A 44 -2.61 5.33 12.88
C LEU A 44 -3.74 5.68 11.92
N TRP A 45 -3.54 5.49 10.61
CA TRP A 45 -4.58 5.75 9.61
C TRP A 45 -5.76 4.79 9.73
N VAL A 46 -5.51 3.49 9.93
CA VAL A 46 -6.56 2.50 10.20
C VAL A 46 -7.30 2.86 11.49
N LYS A 47 -6.58 3.20 12.57
CA LYS A 47 -7.21 3.66 13.82
C LYS A 47 -8.06 4.91 13.60
N SER A 48 -7.60 5.87 12.81
CA SER A 48 -8.33 7.12 12.54
C SER A 48 -9.62 6.89 11.77
N VAL A 49 -9.66 5.93 10.85
CA VAL A 49 -10.85 5.66 10.01
C VAL A 49 -11.82 4.70 10.70
N TYR A 50 -11.31 3.71 11.43
CA TYR A 50 -12.12 2.63 11.99
C TYR A 50 -12.36 2.72 13.50
N GLY A 51 -11.60 3.53 14.24
CA GLY A 51 -11.72 3.65 15.68
C GLY A 51 -11.59 2.29 16.38
N ASP A 52 -12.57 1.96 17.20
CA ASP A 52 -12.63 0.68 17.93
C ASP A 52 -12.79 -0.53 17.00
N LYS A 53 -13.20 -0.32 15.74
CA LYS A 53 -13.33 -1.38 14.71
C LYS A 53 -12.02 -1.66 13.97
N ALA A 54 -10.90 -1.09 14.43
CA ALA A 54 -9.60 -1.31 13.82
C ALA A 54 -9.18 -2.80 13.79
N PRO A 55 -9.41 -3.63 14.83
CA PRO A 55 -9.10 -5.06 14.78
C PRO A 55 -9.80 -5.80 13.63
N GLU A 56 -11.07 -5.51 13.39
CA GLU A 56 -11.86 -6.09 12.30
C GLU A 56 -11.37 -5.60 10.93
N ALA A 57 -10.99 -4.33 10.83
CA ALA A 57 -10.38 -3.78 9.62
C ALA A 57 -9.05 -4.48 9.30
N TRP A 58 -8.20 -4.70 10.30
CA TRP A 58 -6.96 -5.46 10.15
C TRP A 58 -7.22 -6.92 9.75
N ALA A 59 -8.23 -7.57 10.33
CA ALA A 59 -8.62 -8.93 9.94
C ALA A 59 -9.05 -9.02 8.47
N LYS A 60 -9.78 -8.01 7.97
CA LYS A 60 -10.19 -7.89 6.55
C LYS A 60 -9.03 -7.55 5.62
N LEU A 61 -8.07 -6.73 6.08
CA LEU A 61 -6.91 -6.35 5.29
C LEU A 61 -5.88 -7.48 5.19
N LYS A 62 -5.67 -8.25 6.27
CA LYS A 62 -4.71 -9.35 6.36
C LYS A 62 -4.67 -10.28 5.12
N PRO A 63 -5.78 -10.81 4.59
CA PRO A 63 -5.74 -11.67 3.41
C PRO A 63 -5.26 -10.97 2.13
N LYS A 64 -5.26 -9.64 2.08
CA LYS A 64 -4.75 -8.85 0.95
C LYS A 64 -3.29 -8.45 1.11
N VAL A 65 -2.71 -8.61 2.31
CA VAL A 65 -1.29 -8.33 2.53
C VAL A 65 -0.47 -9.48 1.98
N LEU A 66 0.41 -9.20 1.01
CA LEU A 66 1.38 -10.18 0.52
C LEU A 66 2.44 -10.46 1.58
N THR A 67 3.04 -9.40 2.10
CA THR A 67 4.09 -9.45 3.10
C THR A 67 4.16 -8.16 3.91
N VAL A 68 4.78 -8.24 5.09
CA VAL A 68 5.08 -7.13 5.99
C VAL A 68 6.59 -7.01 6.12
N THR A 69 7.17 -5.99 5.51
CA THR A 69 8.63 -5.78 5.51
C THR A 69 9.07 -4.94 6.71
N PRO A 70 10.32 -5.06 7.20
CA PRO A 70 10.84 -4.22 8.28
C PRO A 70 10.90 -2.72 7.93
N GLY A 71 10.98 -2.36 6.64
CA GLY A 71 11.21 -1.00 6.20
C GLY A 71 10.73 -0.69 4.79
N TRP A 72 10.61 0.59 4.48
CA TRP A 72 10.06 1.08 3.21
C TRP A 72 10.87 0.65 1.98
N SER A 73 12.21 0.70 2.05
CA SER A 73 13.06 0.39 0.89
C SER A 73 12.86 -1.05 0.39
N GLU A 74 12.70 -2.01 1.30
CA GLU A 74 12.43 -3.41 0.94
C GLU A 74 11.03 -3.56 0.33
N ALA A 75 10.01 -2.97 0.95
CA ALA A 75 8.66 -2.97 0.41
C ALA A 75 8.60 -2.38 -1.01
N TYR A 76 9.25 -1.24 -1.21
CA TYR A 76 9.25 -0.54 -2.50
C TYR A 76 10.01 -1.34 -3.56
N GLY A 77 11.13 -1.97 -3.20
CA GLY A 77 11.89 -2.84 -4.09
C GLY A 77 11.11 -4.09 -4.54
N LEU A 78 10.33 -4.71 -3.65
CA LEU A 78 9.44 -5.82 -4.01
C LEU A 78 8.32 -5.36 -4.96
N PHE A 79 7.75 -4.18 -4.69
CA PHE A 79 6.73 -3.57 -5.55
C PHE A 79 7.23 -3.28 -6.97
N THR A 80 8.39 -2.63 -7.11
CA THR A 80 8.95 -2.32 -8.44
C THR A 80 9.42 -3.55 -9.20
N LYS A 81 9.80 -4.64 -8.50
CA LYS A 81 10.01 -5.98 -9.09
C LYS A 81 8.71 -6.67 -9.51
N GLY A 82 7.56 -6.15 -9.08
CA GLY A 82 6.25 -6.61 -9.49
C GLY A 82 5.67 -7.74 -8.65
N GLU A 83 6.18 -7.97 -7.43
CA GLU A 83 5.69 -9.01 -6.51
C GLU A 83 4.24 -8.77 -6.07
N ALA A 84 3.82 -7.50 -5.97
CA ALA A 84 2.43 -7.12 -5.73
C ALA A 84 2.05 -5.88 -6.55
N PRO A 85 0.77 -5.71 -6.92
CA PRO A 85 0.32 -4.53 -7.67
C PRO A 85 0.25 -3.25 -6.84
N MET A 86 0.38 -3.32 -5.51
CA MET A 86 0.25 -2.18 -4.61
C MET A 86 1.32 -2.18 -3.49
N VAL A 87 1.67 -0.99 -3.01
CA VAL A 87 2.53 -0.78 -1.84
C VAL A 87 2.08 0.42 -1.01
N LEU A 88 2.18 0.33 0.31
CA LEU A 88 2.05 1.51 1.17
C LEU A 88 3.28 2.42 0.98
N SER A 89 3.04 3.65 0.52
CA SER A 89 4.08 4.65 0.27
C SER A 89 3.53 6.08 0.42
N TYR A 90 4.15 7.05 -0.25
CA TYR A 90 3.81 8.47 -0.22
C TYR A 90 3.17 8.92 -1.53
N THR A 91 2.33 9.97 -1.47
CA THR A 91 1.71 10.58 -2.66
C THR A 91 2.74 11.14 -3.64
N THR A 92 3.95 11.45 -3.18
CA THR A 92 5.06 11.97 -3.99
C THR A 92 5.89 10.88 -4.65
N SER A 93 5.68 9.59 -4.35
CA SER A 93 6.50 8.50 -4.93
C SER A 93 6.42 8.43 -6.47
N PRO A 94 5.23 8.60 -7.11
CA PRO A 94 5.13 8.65 -8.57
C PRO A 94 6.03 9.70 -9.22
N ALA A 95 6.26 10.84 -8.57
CA ALA A 95 7.06 11.93 -9.13
C ALA A 95 8.52 11.51 -9.39
N TYR A 96 9.07 10.61 -8.58
CA TYR A 96 10.40 10.05 -8.83
C TYR A 96 10.46 9.35 -10.18
N HIS A 97 9.48 8.49 -10.48
CA HIS A 97 9.44 7.72 -11.73
C HIS A 97 9.17 8.60 -12.94
N MET A 98 8.38 9.66 -12.79
CA MET A 98 8.15 10.64 -13.85
C MET A 98 9.43 11.40 -14.20
N VAL A 99 10.21 11.82 -13.19
CA VAL A 99 11.40 12.66 -13.40
C VAL A 99 12.65 11.86 -13.74
N ALA A 100 12.90 10.75 -13.04
CA ALA A 100 14.14 9.98 -13.16
C ALA A 100 14.04 8.87 -14.23
N GLU A 101 12.85 8.31 -14.44
CA GLU A 101 12.62 7.14 -15.31
C GLU A 101 11.71 7.45 -16.51
N ASN A 102 11.20 8.69 -16.61
CA ASN A 102 10.31 9.16 -17.68
C ASN A 102 9.10 8.23 -17.89
N THR A 103 8.49 7.76 -16.80
CA THR A 103 7.34 6.85 -16.82
C THR A 103 6.24 7.29 -15.86
N GLU A 104 4.99 7.08 -16.29
CA GLU A 104 3.77 7.31 -15.51
C GLU A 104 3.16 6.00 -14.99
N ARG A 105 3.90 4.88 -15.10
CA ARG A 105 3.41 3.54 -14.74
C ARG A 105 2.90 3.45 -13.29
N TYR A 106 3.57 4.13 -12.36
CA TYR A 106 3.22 4.09 -10.94
C TYR A 106 2.42 5.32 -10.55
N GLN A 107 1.27 5.11 -9.90
CA GLN A 107 0.33 6.17 -9.51
C GLN A 107 -0.14 5.98 -8.06
N ALA A 108 -0.80 6.98 -7.47
CA ALA A 108 -1.21 6.99 -6.06
C ALA A 108 -2.65 7.48 -5.87
#